data_AF-X0ZB78-F1
#
_entry.id   AF-X0ZB78-F1
#
_cell.length_a   1.000
_cell.length_b   1.000
_cell.length_c   1.000
_cell.angle_alpha   90.00
_cell.angle_beta   90.00
_cell.angle_gamma   90.00
#
_symmetry.space_group_name_H-M   'P 1'
#
loop_
_entity.id
_entity.type
_entity.pdbx_description
1 polymer ?
#
loop_
_entity_poly.entity_id
_entity_poly.type
_entity_poly.pdbx_seq_one_letter_code
_entity_poly.pdbx_strand_id
1 'polypeptide(L)'
;LFNAKALFELASTTKGFLMPRMTTAQRVAMVLAVGDIGLKVYDTDLKQEQSWDGATWVSIGGDIETYPYKMIYVSLGGDDGNDGSQNQPLKTMAAAWALRKADNGNRYTIKVDAGIWDDTLTLDVLGSDEETYIQGLQDGTTARWASGASNIVMTDAGNVYFVGYGYYTSLSITQTGTNECTAKFVNIWVYGSLTTTVNDSSKCSVETWGTNGWIDVNNGGSTVKGRIQA
;
A
#
# COMPACT_ATOMS: atom_id res chain seq x y z
N LEU A 1 -37.43 0.77 18.41
CA LEU A 1 -38.34 1.56 17.56
C LEU A 1 -37.89 1.30 16.13
N PHE A 2 -38.76 0.72 15.30
CA PHE A 2 -38.45 0.44 13.91
C PHE A 2 -38.51 1.73 13.07
N ASN A 3 -37.66 1.82 12.06
CA ASN A 3 -37.52 2.95 11.16
C ASN A 3 -38.68 2.98 10.14
N ALA A 4 -39.41 4.09 10.09
CA ALA A 4 -40.53 4.29 9.18
C ALA A 4 -40.17 4.28 7.69
N LYS A 5 -38.88 4.27 7.35
CA LYS A 5 -38.35 4.17 5.98
C LYS A 5 -37.81 2.78 5.64
N ALA A 6 -37.81 1.83 6.58
CA ALA A 6 -37.34 0.48 6.34
C ALA A 6 -38.50 -0.41 5.85
N LEU A 7 -38.32 -1.05 4.68
CA LEU A 7 -39.21 -2.11 4.23
C LEU A 7 -38.98 -3.41 5.03
N PHE A 8 -37.74 -3.62 5.49
CA PHE A 8 -37.34 -4.76 6.31
C PHE A 8 -36.33 -4.31 7.37
N GLU A 9 -36.63 -4.56 8.64
CA GLU A 9 -35.76 -4.26 9.77
C GLU A 9 -35.78 -5.40 10.79
N LEU A 10 -34.60 -5.85 11.20
CA LEU A 10 -34.40 -6.82 12.27
C LEU A 10 -33.71 -6.13 13.44
N ALA A 11 -34.38 -6.09 14.59
CA ALA A 11 -33.81 -5.54 15.82
C ALA A 11 -33.49 -6.69 16.78
N SER A 12 -32.20 -6.89 17.06
CA SER A 12 -31.72 -7.84 18.06
C SER A 12 -30.46 -7.30 18.72
N THR A 13 -30.35 -7.47 20.04
CA THR A 13 -29.14 -7.16 20.81
C THR A 13 -28.30 -8.41 21.09
N THR A 14 -28.78 -9.59 20.72
CA THR A 14 -28.16 -10.89 21.05
C THR A 14 -27.93 -11.80 19.84
N LYS A 15 -28.35 -11.37 18.64
CA LYS A 15 -28.26 -12.17 17.41
C LYS A 15 -27.84 -11.28 16.24
N GLY A 16 -27.05 -11.85 15.33
CA GLY A 16 -26.68 -11.21 14.06
C GLY A 16 -27.57 -11.64 12.89
N PHE A 17 -27.28 -11.07 11.71
CA PHE A 17 -27.87 -11.50 10.44
C PHE A 17 -26.86 -12.37 9.68
N LEU A 18 -27.26 -13.59 9.34
CA LEU A 18 -26.47 -14.48 8.49
C LEU A 18 -27.03 -14.39 7.06
N MET A 19 -26.38 -13.59 6.22
CA MET A 19 -26.77 -13.44 4.81
C MET A 19 -26.57 -14.74 4.03
N PRO A 20 -27.20 -14.90 2.84
CA PRO A 20 -26.99 -16.07 1.99
C PRO A 20 -25.49 -16.34 1.75
N ARG A 21 -25.05 -17.57 2.03
CA ARG A 21 -23.66 -18.00 1.90
C ARG A 21 -23.52 -19.00 0.77
N MET A 22 -22.50 -18.83 -0.06
CA MET A 22 -22.25 -19.71 -1.21
C MET A 22 -20.77 -19.72 -1.59
N THR A 23 -20.34 -20.69 -2.39
CA THR A 23 -18.98 -20.71 -2.96
C THR A 23 -18.86 -19.70 -4.10
N THR A 24 -17.63 -19.39 -4.52
CA THR A 24 -17.40 -18.54 -5.71
C THR A 24 -18.05 -19.13 -6.95
N ALA A 25 -17.95 -20.45 -7.14
CA ALA A 25 -18.57 -21.11 -8.28
C ALA A 25 -20.11 -20.97 -8.27
N GLN A 26 -20.75 -21.10 -7.11
CA GLN A 26 -22.19 -20.96 -6.97
C GLN A 26 -22.65 -19.51 -7.22
N ARG A 27 -21.89 -18.53 -6.71
CA ARG A 27 -22.15 -17.10 -6.92
C ARG A 27 -22.01 -16.70 -8.40
N VAL A 28 -20.96 -17.14 -9.07
CA VAL A 28 -20.70 -16.83 -10.50
C VAL A 28 -21.69 -17.52 -11.42
N ALA A 29 -22.26 -18.66 -11.01
CA ALA A 29 -23.32 -19.34 -11.75
C ALA A 29 -24.68 -18.63 -11.71
N MET A 30 -24.85 -17.58 -10.89
CA MET A 30 -26.09 -16.80 -10.84
C MET A 30 -26.26 -15.99 -12.12
N VAL A 31 -27.42 -16.12 -12.77
CA VAL A 31 -27.79 -15.30 -13.92
C VAL A 31 -28.37 -13.98 -13.39
N LEU A 32 -27.58 -12.91 -13.47
CA LEU A 32 -27.94 -11.57 -13.00
C LEU A 32 -27.95 -10.56 -14.14
N ALA A 33 -28.75 -9.52 -13.97
CA ALA A 33 -28.82 -8.38 -14.88
C ALA A 33 -28.56 -7.07 -14.13
N VAL A 34 -28.53 -5.95 -14.86
CA VAL A 34 -28.41 -4.60 -14.30
C VAL A 34 -29.54 -4.26 -13.31
N GLY A 35 -30.68 -4.95 -13.38
CA GLY A 35 -31.79 -4.78 -12.44
C GLY A 35 -31.49 -5.31 -11.02
N ASP A 36 -30.50 -6.19 -10.87
CA ASP A 36 -30.17 -6.85 -9.61
C ASP A 36 -29.10 -6.09 -8.80
N ILE A 37 -28.80 -4.84 -9.17
CA ILE A 37 -27.81 -3.99 -8.49
C ILE A 37 -28.11 -3.96 -6.98
N GLY A 38 -27.07 -4.15 -6.18
CA GLY A 38 -27.16 -4.17 -4.71
C GLY A 38 -27.52 -5.53 -4.12
N LEU A 39 -27.69 -6.58 -4.93
CA LEU A 39 -27.75 -7.95 -4.45
C LEU A 39 -26.47 -8.29 -3.69
N LYS A 40 -26.61 -8.84 -2.47
CA LYS A 40 -25.51 -9.11 -1.55
C LYS A 40 -25.49 -10.58 -1.11
N VAL A 41 -24.31 -11.20 -1.13
CA VAL A 41 -24.06 -12.57 -0.65
C VAL A 41 -22.74 -12.65 0.11
N TYR A 42 -22.53 -13.68 0.93
CA TYR A 42 -21.22 -13.99 1.51
C TYR A 42 -20.57 -15.13 0.73
N ASP A 43 -19.42 -14.85 0.10
CA ASP A 43 -18.63 -15.84 -0.61
C ASP A 43 -17.73 -16.58 0.38
N THR A 44 -17.91 -17.90 0.46
CA THR A 44 -17.22 -18.75 1.43
C THR A 44 -15.80 -19.14 1.02
N ASP A 45 -15.46 -19.08 -0.27
CA ASP A 45 -14.09 -19.31 -0.75
C ASP A 45 -13.25 -18.06 -0.52
N LEU A 46 -13.80 -16.89 -0.86
CA LEU A 46 -13.15 -15.58 -0.65
C LEU A 46 -13.22 -15.10 0.80
N LYS A 47 -14.13 -15.67 1.59
CA LYS A 47 -14.43 -15.28 2.98
C LYS A 47 -14.83 -13.80 3.10
N GLN A 48 -15.56 -13.30 2.12
CA GLN A 48 -15.91 -11.88 1.99
C GLN A 48 -17.37 -11.68 1.59
N GLU A 49 -17.95 -10.55 1.99
CA GLU A 49 -19.21 -10.07 1.42
C GLU A 49 -19.00 -9.65 -0.03
N GLN A 50 -19.93 -10.00 -0.90
CA GLN A 50 -19.94 -9.67 -2.31
C GLN A 50 -21.24 -8.94 -2.63
N SER A 51 -21.15 -7.88 -3.44
CA SER A 51 -22.29 -7.13 -3.95
C SER A 51 -22.26 -7.11 -5.47
N TRP A 52 -23.42 -7.21 -6.10
CA TRP A 52 -23.56 -7.00 -7.53
C TRP A 52 -23.62 -5.50 -7.82
N ASP A 53 -22.75 -5.01 -8.70
CA ASP A 53 -22.71 -3.58 -9.11
C ASP A 53 -23.53 -3.29 -10.38
N GLY A 54 -24.12 -4.33 -10.98
CA GLY A 54 -24.89 -4.25 -12.23
C GLY A 54 -24.20 -4.90 -13.43
N ALA A 55 -22.91 -5.21 -13.31
CA ALA A 55 -22.11 -5.86 -14.33
C ALA A 55 -21.18 -6.95 -13.78
N THR A 56 -20.65 -6.78 -12.57
CA THR A 56 -19.73 -7.71 -11.91
C THR A 56 -20.01 -7.81 -10.41
N TRP A 57 -19.43 -8.84 -9.78
CA TRP A 57 -19.41 -8.96 -8.34
C TRP A 57 -18.24 -8.17 -7.76
N VAL A 58 -18.52 -7.30 -6.80
CA VAL A 58 -17.53 -6.52 -6.05
C VAL A 58 -17.48 -6.96 -4.59
N SER A 59 -16.28 -7.12 -4.03
CA SER A 59 -16.11 -7.35 -2.59
C SER A 59 -16.50 -6.09 -1.81
N ILE A 60 -17.34 -6.25 -0.79
CA ILE A 60 -17.64 -5.18 0.17
C ILE A 60 -16.82 -5.42 1.43
N GLY A 61 -16.06 -4.40 1.85
CA GLY A 61 -15.28 -4.44 3.09
C GLY A 61 -13.96 -5.21 3.00
N GLY A 62 -13.56 -5.65 1.81
CA GLY A 62 -12.16 -5.96 1.50
C GLY A 62 -11.48 -4.71 0.97
N ASP A 63 -10.19 -4.55 1.25
CA ASP A 63 -9.38 -3.49 0.62
C ASP A 63 -9.61 -3.55 -0.90
N ILE A 64 -9.79 -2.36 -1.47
CA ILE A 64 -10.10 -2.15 -2.88
C ILE A 64 -9.11 -2.93 -3.79
N GLU A 65 -9.66 -3.45 -4.89
CA GLU A 65 -9.06 -3.51 -6.24
C GLU A 65 -8.72 -4.85 -6.93
N THR A 66 -9.01 -4.80 -8.23
CA THR A 66 -8.90 -5.76 -9.34
C THR A 66 -7.46 -6.21 -9.69
N TYR A 67 -6.54 -6.21 -8.72
CA TYR A 67 -5.25 -6.89 -8.82
C TYR A 67 -5.06 -7.65 -7.51
N PRO A 68 -4.56 -8.91 -7.50
CA PRO A 68 -4.27 -9.60 -6.25
C PRO A 68 -3.20 -8.81 -5.49
N TYR A 69 -3.64 -7.91 -4.61
CA TYR A 69 -2.76 -7.16 -3.74
C TYR A 69 -2.29 -8.11 -2.66
N LYS A 70 -0.97 -8.28 -2.55
CA LYS A 70 -0.37 -9.03 -1.45
C LYS A 70 0.12 -8.08 -0.38
N MET A 71 -0.03 -8.52 0.86
CA MET A 71 0.36 -7.75 2.04
C MET A 71 1.62 -8.37 2.63
N ILE A 72 2.63 -7.54 2.88
CA ILE A 72 3.78 -7.90 3.70
C ILE A 72 3.78 -6.99 4.91
N TYR A 73 3.89 -7.56 6.11
CA TYR A 73 3.94 -6.82 7.36
C TYR A 73 5.36 -6.78 7.89
N VAL A 74 5.83 -5.60 8.27
CA VAL A 74 7.13 -5.37 8.89
C VAL A 74 6.92 -4.73 10.25
N SER A 75 7.47 -5.33 11.30
CA SER A 75 7.37 -4.85 12.68
C SER A 75 8.74 -4.75 13.35
N LEU A 76 8.94 -3.79 14.25
CA LEU A 76 10.16 -3.71 15.06
C LEU A 76 10.36 -4.97 15.92
N GLY A 77 9.26 -5.65 16.29
CA GLY A 77 9.27 -6.92 17.02
C GLY A 77 9.24 -8.17 16.14
N GLY A 78 9.32 -8.00 14.82
CA GLY A 78 9.29 -9.12 13.86
C GLY A 78 10.57 -9.96 13.83
N ASP A 79 10.56 -10.96 12.96
CA ASP A 79 11.70 -11.85 12.66
C ASP A 79 11.81 -12.04 11.14
N ASP A 80 13.02 -11.93 10.57
CA ASP A 80 13.22 -12.07 9.11
C ASP A 80 13.12 -13.51 8.61
N GLY A 81 13.02 -14.49 9.51
CA GLY A 81 12.63 -15.86 9.20
C GLY A 81 11.11 -16.06 9.04
N ASN A 82 10.30 -15.03 9.31
CA ASN A 82 8.85 -15.10 9.19
C ASN A 82 8.35 -15.01 7.74
N ASP A 83 7.08 -15.37 7.51
CA ASP A 83 6.46 -15.33 6.18
C ASP A 83 5.98 -13.92 5.74
N GLY A 84 6.08 -12.92 6.62
CA GLY A 84 5.63 -11.55 6.35
C GLY A 84 4.12 -11.37 6.42
N SER A 85 3.37 -12.34 6.94
CA SER A 85 1.96 -12.18 7.28
C SER A 85 1.78 -11.28 8.51
N GLN A 86 0.55 -10.83 8.77
CA GLN A 86 0.25 -9.98 9.93
C GLN A 86 0.60 -10.64 11.28
N ASN A 87 0.51 -11.97 11.36
CA ASN A 87 0.77 -12.73 12.58
C ASN A 87 2.25 -13.15 12.70
N GLN A 88 3.00 -13.09 11.61
CA GLN A 88 4.43 -13.36 11.55
C GLN A 88 5.09 -12.24 10.74
N PRO A 89 5.18 -11.02 11.30
CA PRO A 89 5.75 -9.90 10.59
C PRO A 89 7.26 -10.04 10.46
N LEU A 90 7.82 -9.52 9.37
CA LEU A 90 9.26 -9.43 9.18
C LEU A 90 9.87 -8.37 10.09
N LYS A 91 11.18 -8.47 10.34
CA LYS A 91 11.91 -7.50 11.16
C LYS A 91 12.49 -6.36 10.34
N THR A 92 12.85 -6.59 9.08
CA THR A 92 13.54 -5.61 8.25
C THR A 92 12.80 -5.34 6.95
N MET A 93 12.99 -4.12 6.45
CA MET A 93 12.45 -3.74 5.14
C MET A 93 13.18 -4.46 4.00
N ALA A 94 14.46 -4.79 4.22
CA ALA A 94 15.25 -5.60 3.29
C ALA A 94 14.64 -7.01 3.09
N ALA A 95 14.21 -7.67 4.17
CA ALA A 95 13.53 -8.96 4.08
C ALA A 95 12.18 -8.84 3.35
N ALA A 96 11.42 -7.79 3.63
CA ALA A 96 10.14 -7.54 2.95
C ALA A 96 10.33 -7.33 1.46
N TRP A 97 11.37 -6.57 1.09
CA TRP A 97 11.74 -6.37 -0.30
C TRP A 97 12.19 -7.66 -0.98
N ALA A 98 12.92 -8.53 -0.29
CA ALA A 98 13.31 -9.83 -0.82
C ALA A 98 12.10 -10.72 -1.15
N LEU A 99 11.09 -10.77 -0.26
CA LEU A 99 9.84 -11.49 -0.52
C LEU A 99 9.07 -10.92 -1.71
N ARG A 100 8.97 -9.59 -1.79
CA ARG A 100 8.36 -8.90 -2.94
C ARG A 100 9.04 -9.27 -4.26
N LYS A 101 10.36 -9.25 -4.31
CA LYS A 101 11.13 -9.56 -5.53
C LYS A 101 10.98 -11.00 -5.98
N ALA A 102 10.88 -11.93 -5.03
CA ALA A 102 10.67 -13.34 -5.34
C ALA A 102 9.32 -13.59 -6.04
N ASP A 103 8.37 -12.65 -5.92
CA ASP A 103 7.04 -12.71 -6.53
C ASP A 103 6.75 -11.46 -7.37
N ASN A 104 7.61 -11.24 -8.37
CA ASN A 104 7.49 -10.16 -9.35
C ASN A 104 6.40 -10.43 -10.42
N GLY A 105 5.28 -11.03 -9.99
CA GLY A 105 4.04 -11.22 -10.77
C GLY A 105 2.83 -10.50 -10.15
N ASN A 106 3.02 -9.81 -9.01
CA ASN A 106 1.94 -9.32 -8.16
C ASN A 106 2.21 -7.89 -7.68
N ARG A 107 1.12 -7.15 -7.41
CA ARG A 107 1.19 -5.89 -6.67
C ARG A 107 1.29 -6.16 -5.19
N TYR A 108 2.09 -5.36 -4.50
CA TYR A 108 2.29 -5.51 -3.07
C TYR A 108 2.05 -4.20 -2.33
N THR A 109 1.48 -4.33 -1.13
CA THR A 109 1.59 -3.31 -0.10
C THR A 109 2.45 -3.86 1.04
N ILE A 110 3.60 -3.22 1.27
CA ILE A 110 4.42 -3.44 2.44
C ILE A 110 3.92 -2.52 3.55
N LYS A 111 3.24 -3.11 4.53
CA LYS A 111 2.73 -2.49 5.74
C LYS A 111 3.84 -2.42 6.78
N VAL A 112 4.15 -1.22 7.24
CA VAL A 112 5.26 -0.97 8.18
C VAL A 112 4.70 -0.46 9.49
N ASP A 113 4.99 -1.15 10.58
CA ASP A 113 4.58 -0.71 11.92
C ASP A 113 5.17 0.64 12.29
N ALA A 114 4.43 1.32 13.17
CA ALA A 114 4.91 2.48 13.87
C ALA A 114 6.20 2.17 14.65
N GLY A 115 7.18 3.07 14.57
CA GLY A 115 8.48 2.82 15.18
C GLY A 115 9.64 3.58 14.57
N ILE A 116 10.76 3.59 15.28
CA ILE A 116 12.06 4.09 14.80
C ILE A 116 12.83 2.95 14.16
N TRP A 117 13.18 3.10 12.89
CA TRP A 117 14.00 2.14 12.18
C TRP A 117 15.32 2.79 11.77
N ASP A 118 16.41 2.12 12.10
CA ASP A 118 17.80 2.56 11.89
C ASP A 118 18.46 1.77 10.74
N ASP A 119 17.67 1.26 9.81
CA ASP A 119 18.13 0.44 8.69
C ASP A 119 18.17 1.24 7.38
N THR A 120 19.06 0.84 6.47
CA THR A 120 19.10 1.35 5.09
C THR A 120 18.28 0.44 4.19
N LEU A 121 17.30 1.01 3.51
CA LEU A 121 16.49 0.27 2.54
C LEU A 121 17.06 0.44 1.14
N THR A 122 17.57 -0.65 0.55
CA THR A 122 17.97 -0.68 -0.86
C THR A 122 16.89 -1.37 -1.69
N LEU A 123 16.26 -0.63 -2.59
CA LEU A 123 15.24 -1.10 -3.53
C LEU A 123 15.88 -1.29 -4.90
N ASP A 124 16.18 -2.53 -5.28
CA ASP A 124 16.77 -2.90 -6.58
C ASP A 124 15.73 -3.38 -7.62
N VAL A 125 16.17 -3.63 -8.87
CA VAL A 125 15.36 -3.97 -10.07
C VAL A 125 13.99 -4.60 -9.79
N LEU A 126 12.93 -3.85 -10.14
CA LEU A 126 11.61 -4.43 -10.40
C LEU A 126 11.41 -4.49 -11.93
N GLY A 127 10.76 -5.54 -12.42
CA GLY A 127 10.24 -5.53 -13.80
C GLY A 127 9.29 -4.34 -14.02
N SER A 128 9.14 -3.89 -15.26
CA SER A 128 8.58 -2.56 -15.60
C SER A 128 7.13 -2.29 -15.16
N ASP A 129 6.35 -3.29 -14.75
CA ASP A 129 4.88 -3.15 -14.75
C ASP A 129 4.20 -3.31 -13.38
N GLU A 130 4.96 -3.38 -12.28
CA GLU A 130 4.38 -3.78 -10.99
C GLU A 130 4.57 -2.76 -9.86
N GLU A 131 3.45 -2.16 -9.45
CA GLU A 131 3.41 -1.19 -8.36
C GLU A 131 3.68 -1.84 -7.01
N THR A 132 4.57 -1.22 -6.23
CA THR A 132 4.76 -1.54 -4.82
C THR A 132 4.42 -0.33 -3.97
N TYR A 133 3.49 -0.52 -3.04
CA TYR A 133 3.09 0.47 -2.05
C TYR A 133 3.85 0.18 -0.75
N ILE A 134 4.51 1.19 -0.20
CA ILE A 134 5.09 1.12 1.15
C ILE A 134 4.24 2.04 2.02
N GLN A 135 3.54 1.44 2.98
CA GLN A 135 2.53 2.12 3.78
C GLN A 135 2.78 1.95 5.27
N GLY A 136 2.83 3.07 6.01
CA GLY A 136 2.81 3.03 7.47
C GLY A 136 1.45 2.59 8.01
N LEU A 137 1.42 1.64 8.95
CA LEU A 137 0.21 1.23 9.67
C LEU A 137 -0.18 2.35 10.65
N GLN A 138 -1.38 2.91 10.49
CA GLN A 138 -1.91 3.94 11.38
C GLN A 138 -2.48 3.32 12.66
N ASP A 139 -1.99 3.77 13.81
CA ASP A 139 -2.72 3.84 15.10
C ASP A 139 -2.10 4.94 15.99
N GLY A 140 -2.03 6.17 15.48
CA GLY A 140 -1.68 7.36 16.28
C GLY A 140 -0.19 7.52 16.68
N THR A 141 0.62 6.47 16.53
CA THR A 141 2.08 6.57 16.45
C THR A 141 2.48 6.25 15.03
N THR A 142 3.24 7.14 14.39
CA THR A 142 3.65 6.96 13.00
C THR A 142 4.88 6.04 12.93
N ALA A 143 5.08 5.33 11.83
CA ALA A 143 6.38 4.75 11.49
C ALA A 143 7.34 5.91 11.30
N ARG A 144 7.97 6.35 12.39
CA ARG A 144 8.92 7.45 12.38
C ARG A 144 10.27 6.85 12.11
N TRP A 145 10.73 6.84 10.87
CA TRP A 145 12.16 6.70 10.57
C TRP A 145 12.94 7.91 11.15
N ALA A 146 13.12 7.97 12.48
CA ALA A 146 13.53 9.17 13.21
C ALA A 146 15.01 9.20 13.62
N SER A 147 15.61 10.36 13.34
CA SER A 147 16.86 10.95 13.86
C SER A 147 18.07 10.02 13.94
N GLY A 148 18.60 9.70 12.75
CA GLY A 148 19.84 8.97 12.55
C GLY A 148 19.84 8.34 11.17
N ALA A 149 20.09 9.13 10.12
CA ALA A 149 20.43 8.65 8.78
C ALA A 149 19.61 7.46 8.18
N SER A 150 18.28 7.43 8.27
CA SER A 150 17.50 6.48 7.46
C SER A 150 17.63 6.88 5.99
N ASN A 151 18.33 6.04 5.22
CA ASN A 151 18.59 6.23 3.80
C ASN A 151 17.75 5.21 3.03
N ILE A 152 17.00 5.70 2.05
CA ILE A 152 16.41 4.83 1.03
C ILE A 152 17.28 4.97 -0.21
N VAL A 153 17.73 3.87 -0.77
CA VAL A 153 18.50 3.82 -2.01
C VAL A 153 17.70 3.02 -3.03
N MET A 154 17.20 3.68 -4.05
CA MET A 154 16.55 3.03 -5.18
C MET A 154 17.60 2.80 -6.27
N THR A 155 17.69 1.59 -6.81
CA THR A 155 18.60 1.21 -7.91
C THR A 155 17.81 0.44 -8.95
N ASP A 156 17.54 0.99 -10.12
CA ASP A 156 16.79 0.29 -11.18
C ASP A 156 15.36 -0.14 -10.80
N ALA A 157 14.80 0.46 -9.75
CA ALA A 157 13.45 0.19 -9.28
C ALA A 157 12.39 0.68 -10.28
N GLY A 158 11.25 -0.01 -10.35
CA GLY A 158 10.08 0.45 -11.11
C GLY A 158 9.30 1.55 -10.38
N ASN A 159 7.98 1.50 -10.44
CA ASN A 159 7.10 2.44 -9.73
C ASN A 159 6.96 2.07 -8.24
N VAL A 160 7.43 2.95 -7.35
CA VAL A 160 7.29 2.78 -5.90
C VAL A 160 6.50 3.94 -5.31
N TYR A 161 5.45 3.59 -4.56
CA TYR A 161 4.57 4.53 -3.90
C TYR A 161 4.82 4.51 -2.40
N PHE A 162 5.19 5.65 -1.84
CA PHE A 162 5.29 5.86 -0.41
C PHE A 162 4.02 6.54 0.08
N VAL A 163 3.34 5.92 1.04
CA VAL A 163 2.07 6.41 1.57
C VAL A 163 2.13 6.48 3.10
N GLY A 164 1.80 7.64 3.67
CA GLY A 164 1.68 7.84 5.12
C GLY A 164 2.71 8.79 5.72
N TYR A 165 2.82 8.80 7.04
CA TYR A 165 3.61 9.76 7.81
C TYR A 165 5.01 9.23 8.07
N GLY A 166 6.08 10.01 7.82
CA GLY A 166 7.45 9.56 8.04
C GLY A 166 8.48 10.69 8.17
N TYR A 167 9.57 10.39 8.86
CA TYR A 167 10.79 11.23 8.88
C TYR A 167 11.81 10.57 7.95
N TYR A 168 12.47 11.32 7.09
CA TYR A 168 13.50 10.76 6.20
C TYR A 168 14.66 11.73 6.18
N THR A 169 15.88 11.23 6.31
CA THR A 169 17.09 12.08 6.28
C THR A 169 17.69 12.16 4.88
N SER A 170 17.59 11.10 4.07
CA SER A 170 17.90 11.17 2.64
C SER A 170 17.17 10.07 1.85
N LEU A 171 16.80 10.39 0.62
CA LEU A 171 16.43 9.44 -0.42
C LEU A 171 17.45 9.58 -1.56
N SER A 172 18.11 8.50 -1.91
CA SER A 172 18.96 8.43 -3.11
C SER A 172 18.26 7.57 -4.15
N ILE A 173 18.09 8.12 -5.35
CA ILE A 173 17.57 7.40 -6.50
C ILE A 173 18.68 7.31 -7.53
N THR A 174 19.13 6.09 -7.77
CA THR A 174 20.14 5.75 -8.75
C THR A 174 19.50 4.89 -9.82
N GLN A 175 19.74 5.21 -11.10
CA GLN A 175 19.44 4.30 -12.20
C GLN A 175 20.76 3.86 -12.81
N THR A 176 21.03 2.57 -12.77
CA THR A 176 22.18 1.93 -13.40
C THR A 176 21.82 1.16 -14.69
N GLY A 177 20.53 0.92 -14.92
CA GLY A 177 19.97 0.17 -16.03
C GLY A 177 19.21 1.02 -17.05
N THR A 178 18.44 0.34 -17.90
CA THR A 178 17.66 0.96 -18.98
C THR A 178 16.21 1.26 -18.61
N ASN A 179 15.74 0.79 -17.45
CA ASN A 179 14.35 0.97 -17.02
C ASN A 179 14.09 2.42 -16.60
N GLU A 180 12.82 2.81 -16.54
CA GLU A 180 12.39 4.05 -15.90
C GLU A 180 12.14 3.78 -14.40
N CYS A 181 12.41 4.79 -13.58
CA CYS A 181 12.10 4.72 -12.15
C CYS A 181 11.30 5.94 -11.69
N THR A 182 10.30 5.71 -10.85
CA THR A 182 9.53 6.81 -10.28
C THR A 182 9.25 6.56 -8.80
N ALA A 183 9.71 7.49 -7.96
CA ALA A 183 9.32 7.55 -6.57
C ALA A 183 8.12 8.49 -6.42
N LYS A 184 6.98 7.96 -5.98
CA LYS A 184 5.76 8.74 -5.75
C LYS A 184 5.50 8.85 -4.26
N PHE A 185 5.40 10.07 -3.76
CA PHE A 185 5.06 10.34 -2.38
C PHE A 185 3.63 10.85 -2.30
N VAL A 186 2.76 10.12 -1.60
CA VAL A 186 1.33 10.44 -1.53
C VAL A 186 0.93 10.62 -0.06
N ASN A 187 0.34 11.78 0.25
CA ASN A 187 -0.15 12.13 1.59
C ASN A 187 0.92 12.03 2.69
N ILE A 188 2.16 12.42 2.39
CA ILE A 188 3.28 12.34 3.33
C ILE A 188 3.43 13.62 4.13
N TRP A 189 3.69 13.48 5.42
CA TRP A 189 4.08 14.57 6.31
C TRP A 189 5.56 14.45 6.64
N VAL A 190 6.35 15.42 6.19
CA VAL A 190 7.80 15.46 6.40
C VAL A 190 8.12 16.48 7.48
N TYR A 191 8.57 16.01 8.64
CA TYR A 191 8.89 16.85 9.80
C TYR A 191 10.38 17.24 9.88
N GLY A 192 11.03 17.40 8.72
CA GLY A 192 12.45 17.72 8.55
C GLY A 192 12.77 18.10 7.10
N SER A 193 13.98 17.80 6.62
CA SER A 193 14.37 17.94 5.22
C SER A 193 14.48 16.55 4.57
N LEU A 194 13.65 16.27 3.58
CA LEU A 194 13.87 15.15 2.66
C LEU A 194 14.77 15.65 1.53
N THR A 195 15.98 15.11 1.42
CA THR A 195 16.84 15.34 0.25
C THR A 195 16.71 14.18 -0.71
N THR A 196 16.29 14.44 -1.95
CA THR A 196 16.27 13.43 -3.01
C THR A 196 17.37 13.69 -4.01
N THR A 197 18.27 12.72 -4.22
CA THR A 197 19.30 12.80 -5.27
C THR A 197 18.93 11.89 -6.43
N VAL A 198 18.83 12.42 -7.65
CA VAL A 198 18.57 11.63 -8.87
C VAL A 198 19.83 11.62 -9.74
N ASN A 199 20.40 10.43 -9.94
CA ASN A 199 21.66 10.27 -10.69
C ASN A 199 21.48 10.23 -12.22
N ASP A 200 20.34 9.73 -12.73
CA ASP A 200 19.97 9.77 -14.16
C ASP A 200 18.59 10.42 -14.32
N SER A 201 18.59 11.75 -14.43
CA SER A 201 17.37 12.56 -14.54
C SER A 201 16.55 12.32 -15.80
N SER A 202 17.11 11.60 -16.78
CA SER A 202 16.42 11.30 -18.03
C SER A 202 15.51 10.07 -17.93
N LYS A 203 15.72 9.23 -16.90
CA LYS A 203 14.99 8.00 -16.67
C LYS A 203 14.27 7.95 -15.34
N CYS A 204 14.65 8.81 -14.41
CA CYS A 204 14.13 8.80 -13.06
C CYS A 204 13.47 10.11 -12.67
N SER A 205 12.33 9.99 -12.01
CA SER A 205 11.53 11.11 -11.57
C SER A 205 11.06 10.94 -10.12
N VAL A 206 10.70 12.07 -9.53
CA VAL A 206 10.12 12.15 -8.18
C VAL A 206 8.81 12.90 -8.31
N GLU A 207 7.72 12.30 -7.86
CA GLU A 207 6.41 12.92 -7.82
C GLU A 207 5.89 13.00 -6.39
N THR A 208 5.09 14.03 -6.12
CA THR A 208 4.58 14.33 -4.79
C THR A 208 3.14 14.79 -4.90
N TRP A 209 2.26 14.23 -4.06
CA TRP A 209 0.82 14.48 -4.05
C TRP A 209 0.34 14.60 -2.61
N GLY A 210 -0.39 15.66 -2.27
CA GLY A 210 -0.94 15.87 -0.90
C GLY A 210 0.13 15.90 0.21
N THR A 211 1.36 16.26 -0.12
CA THR A 211 2.51 16.21 0.79
C THR A 211 2.60 17.51 1.57
N ASN A 212 2.78 17.44 2.89
CA ASN A 212 2.99 18.58 3.77
C ASN A 212 4.42 18.56 4.34
N GLY A 213 5.27 19.50 3.90
CA GLY A 213 6.65 19.60 4.37
C GLY A 213 7.63 20.23 3.37
N TRP A 214 8.92 20.14 3.68
CA TRP A 214 10.02 20.57 2.80
C TRP A 214 10.65 19.36 2.12
N ILE A 215 10.68 19.38 0.78
CA ILE A 215 11.42 18.41 -0.04
C ILE A 215 12.42 19.19 -0.90
N ASP A 216 13.70 18.84 -0.75
CA ASP A 216 14.78 19.32 -1.59
C ASP A 216 15.12 18.24 -2.61
N VAL A 217 14.71 18.42 -3.87
CA VAL A 217 15.07 17.49 -4.96
C VAL A 217 16.31 18.05 -5.66
N ASN A 218 17.43 17.34 -5.54
CA ASN A 218 18.66 17.57 -6.30
C ASN A 218 18.64 16.68 -7.56
N ASN A 219 18.35 17.31 -8.69
CA ASN A 219 18.26 16.63 -9.98
C ASN A 219 19.43 17.05 -10.89
N GLY A 220 20.48 16.23 -10.98
CA GLY A 220 21.60 16.49 -11.91
C GLY A 220 22.27 17.87 -11.80
N GLY A 221 22.32 18.46 -10.59
CA GLY A 221 22.91 19.79 -10.34
C GLY A 221 21.93 20.96 -10.32
N SER A 222 20.64 20.73 -10.56
CA SER A 222 19.57 21.71 -10.31
C SER A 222 18.79 21.33 -9.05
N THR A 223 18.80 22.19 -8.03
CA THR A 223 17.98 22.01 -6.82
C THR A 223 16.60 22.61 -7.07
N VAL A 224 15.57 21.77 -7.12
CA VAL A 224 14.18 22.24 -7.03
C VAL A 224 13.80 22.22 -5.55
N LYS A 225 13.79 23.41 -4.93
CA LYS A 225 13.29 23.60 -3.56
C LYS A 225 11.78 23.81 -3.63
N GLY A 226 11.01 22.79 -3.27
CA GLY A 226 9.55 22.88 -3.24
C GLY A 226 9.03 22.82 -1.82
N ARG A 227 8.40 23.90 -1.34
CA ARG A 227 7.44 23.79 -0.25
C ARG A 227 6.18 23.18 -0.86
N ILE A 228 5.85 21.95 -0.49
CA ILE A 228 4.57 21.37 -0.89
C ILE A 228 3.63 21.63 0.28
N GLN A 229 2.69 22.55 0.03
CA GLN A 229 1.52 22.73 0.85
C GLN A 229 0.32 22.49 -0.05
N ALA A 230 -0.38 21.39 0.20
CA ALA A 230 -1.76 21.20 -0.18
C ALA A 230 -2.53 20.79 1.08
#